data_AF-E2ACN1-F1
#
_entry.id   AF-E2ACN1-F1
#
_cell.length_a   1.000
_cell.length_b   1.000
_cell.length_c   1.000
_cell.angle_alpha   90.00
_cell.angle_beta   90.00
_cell.angle_gamma   90.00
#
_symmetry.space_group_name_H-M   'P 1'
#
loop_
_entity.id
_entity.type
_entity.pdbx_description
1 polymer ?
#
loop_
_entity_poly.entity_id
_entity_poly.type
_entity_poly.pdbx_seq_one_letter_code
_entity_poly.pdbx_strand_id
1 'polypeptide(L)'
;MKDLYDLKKPNAQMMQKKNDILPFENIVPIEKFAFKYEASLFMMASHNKKRPNNLVMGRMYDHMLLDMIEFGIENYKGLKDFKVEKVSLGIKPLLIFNGEVFESNYEYRRIKNLLVDMFQREVVGRIRLQGLEHVLSFTAIENKILLRSYRILLKKSNTRIPRIELEEIGPRADLLCRRNKFASEDLFKQACKKPKELKVLL
;
A
#
# COMPACT_ATOMS: atom_id res chain seq x y z
N MET A 1 7.52 -9.85 0.59
CA MET A 1 6.68 -10.05 -0.61
C MET A 1 5.48 -10.94 -0.37
N LYS A 2 5.63 -12.18 0.12
CA LYS A 2 4.49 -13.09 0.34
C LYS A 2 3.39 -12.48 1.23
N ASP A 3 3.76 -11.87 2.34
CA ASP A 3 2.78 -11.23 3.23
C ASP A 3 2.02 -10.07 2.57
N LEU A 4 2.70 -9.21 1.81
CA LEU A 4 2.05 -8.12 1.07
C LEU A 4 1.08 -8.66 0.01
N TYR A 5 1.46 -9.76 -0.65
CA TYR A 5 0.59 -10.47 -1.58
C TYR A 5 -0.63 -11.07 -0.89
N ASP A 6 -0.46 -11.71 0.27
CA ASP A 6 -1.57 -12.26 1.04
C ASP A 6 -2.54 -11.16 1.52
N LEU A 7 -2.03 -9.99 1.93
CA LEU A 7 -2.86 -8.81 2.23
C LEU A 7 -3.66 -8.32 1.01
N LYS A 8 -3.19 -8.58 -0.21
CA LYS A 8 -3.83 -8.15 -1.45
C LYS A 8 -4.65 -9.16 -2.19
N LYS A 9 -4.67 -10.41 -1.75
CA LYS A 9 -5.62 -11.40 -2.27
C LYS A 9 -7.07 -10.91 -2.11
N PRO A 10 -7.95 -11.22 -3.06
CA PRO A 10 -7.67 -11.97 -4.30
C PRO A 10 -7.11 -11.11 -5.46
N ASN A 11 -7.04 -9.79 -5.30
CA ASN A 11 -6.74 -8.82 -6.37
C ASN A 11 -5.23 -8.61 -6.60
N ALA A 12 -4.45 -9.68 -6.54
CA ALA A 12 -3.02 -9.63 -6.79
C ALA A 12 -2.55 -10.88 -7.51
N GLN A 13 -1.52 -10.73 -8.33
CA GLN A 13 -0.82 -11.84 -8.98
C GLN A 13 0.67 -11.78 -8.64
N MET A 14 1.21 -12.89 -8.11
CA MET A 14 2.64 -13.02 -7.82
C MET A 14 3.34 -13.74 -8.97
N MET A 15 4.37 -13.10 -9.53
CA MET A 15 5.24 -13.73 -10.51
C MET A 15 6.17 -14.75 -9.83
N GLN A 16 6.34 -15.93 -10.43
CA GLN A 16 7.17 -17.00 -9.89
C GLN A 16 8.64 -16.89 -10.31
N LYS A 17 8.88 -16.36 -11.52
CA LYS A 17 10.23 -16.20 -12.06
C LYS A 17 10.87 -14.92 -11.50
N LYS A 18 12.16 -15.01 -11.17
CA LYS A 18 12.99 -13.83 -10.91
C LYS A 18 13.19 -13.10 -12.22
N ASN A 19 12.89 -11.81 -12.24
CA ASN A 19 13.15 -10.94 -13.39
C ASN A 19 14.25 -9.96 -12.98
N ASP A 20 15.32 -9.91 -13.76
CA ASP A 20 16.40 -8.96 -13.54
C ASP A 20 16.02 -7.61 -14.17
N ILE A 21 15.27 -6.81 -13.40
CA ILE A 21 14.78 -5.50 -13.83
C ILE A 21 15.30 -4.46 -12.84
N LEU A 22 15.76 -3.34 -13.38
CA LEU A 22 16.15 -2.17 -12.60
C LEU A 22 15.16 -1.04 -12.91
N PRO A 23 14.06 -0.89 -12.14
CA PRO A 23 12.93 -0.04 -12.51
C PRO A 23 13.32 1.43 -12.76
N PHE A 24 14.32 1.92 -12.03
CA PHE A 24 14.83 3.28 -12.14
C PHE A 24 15.74 3.51 -13.36
N GLU A 25 16.27 2.45 -13.97
CA GLU A 25 17.11 2.52 -15.18
C GLU A 25 16.27 2.22 -16.43
N ASN A 26 15.39 1.21 -16.36
CA ASN A 26 14.49 0.84 -17.45
C ASN A 26 13.16 0.30 -16.92
N ILE A 27 12.08 1.08 -17.14
CA ILE A 27 10.73 0.74 -16.69
C ILE A 27 9.93 -0.10 -17.69
N VAL A 28 10.34 -0.12 -18.96
CA VAL A 28 9.62 -0.75 -20.08
C VAL A 28 9.22 -2.20 -19.81
N PRO A 29 10.06 -3.06 -19.18
CA PRO A 29 9.64 -4.42 -18.84
C PRO A 29 8.44 -4.49 -17.90
N ILE A 30 8.34 -3.57 -16.93
CA ILE A 30 7.22 -3.51 -15.98
C ILE A 30 5.96 -3.00 -16.69
N GLU A 31 6.08 -2.00 -17.57
CA GLU A 31 4.96 -1.52 -18.39
C GLU A 31 4.40 -2.63 -19.29
N LYS A 32 5.27 -3.45 -19.90
CA LYS A 32 4.85 -4.65 -20.66
C LYS A 32 4.12 -5.67 -19.79
N PHE A 33 4.55 -5.87 -18.53
CA PHE A 33 3.81 -6.74 -17.60
C PHE A 33 2.48 -6.14 -17.18
N ALA A 34 2.45 -4.84 -16.88
CA ALA A 34 1.24 -4.12 -16.52
C ALA A 34 0.19 -4.18 -17.65
N PHE A 35 0.62 -4.01 -18.90
CA PHE A 35 -0.24 -4.22 -20.08
C PHE A 35 -0.72 -5.66 -20.18
N LYS A 36 0.19 -6.63 -20.12
CA LYS A 36 -0.13 -8.07 -20.27
C LYS A 36 -1.09 -8.60 -19.21
N TYR A 37 -0.96 -8.13 -17.97
CA TYR A 37 -1.73 -8.59 -16.82
C TYR A 37 -2.85 -7.62 -16.41
N GLU A 38 -3.09 -6.57 -17.19
CA GLU A 38 -4.04 -5.49 -16.88
C GLU A 38 -3.88 -4.95 -15.46
N ALA A 39 -2.64 -4.81 -15.00
CA ALA A 39 -2.30 -4.43 -13.64
C ALA A 39 -1.92 -2.93 -13.57
N SER A 40 -2.75 -2.14 -12.91
CA SER A 40 -2.48 -0.71 -12.68
C SER A 40 -1.50 -0.45 -11.52
N LEU A 41 -1.20 -1.46 -10.71
CA LEU A 41 -0.31 -1.37 -9.56
C LEU A 41 0.77 -2.45 -9.66
N PHE A 42 1.99 -2.13 -9.19
CA PHE A 42 3.06 -3.11 -9.10
C PHE A 42 3.87 -2.97 -7.82
N MET A 43 4.44 -4.11 -7.40
CA MET A 43 5.45 -4.17 -6.35
C MET A 43 6.60 -5.05 -6.83
N MET A 44 7.84 -4.56 -6.70
CA MET A 44 9.04 -5.31 -7.04
C MET A 44 10.01 -5.32 -5.88
N ALA A 45 10.45 -6.51 -5.46
CA ALA A 45 11.50 -6.65 -4.46
C ALA A 45 12.84 -7.00 -5.10
N SER A 46 13.92 -6.42 -4.60
CA SER A 46 15.30 -6.72 -5.00
C SER A 46 16.25 -6.60 -3.82
N HIS A 47 17.47 -7.11 -3.96
CA HIS A 47 18.49 -7.03 -2.92
C HIS A 47 19.88 -6.94 -3.55
N ASN A 48 20.69 -5.98 -3.13
CA ASN A 48 22.12 -5.90 -3.45
C ASN A 48 22.88 -5.16 -2.33
N LYS A 49 24.22 -5.15 -2.39
CA LYS A 49 25.08 -4.51 -1.37
C LYS A 49 24.77 -3.02 -1.14
N LYS A 50 24.46 -2.27 -2.20
CA LYS A 50 24.15 -0.84 -2.14
C LYS A 50 22.73 -0.58 -1.61
N ARG A 51 21.79 -1.49 -1.89
CA ARG A 51 20.37 -1.39 -1.56
C ARG A 51 19.88 -2.76 -1.07
N PRO A 52 20.19 -3.11 0.19
CA PRO A 52 19.64 -4.31 0.80
C PRO A 52 18.13 -4.14 0.99
N ASN A 53 17.41 -5.26 0.90
CA ASN A 53 15.98 -5.42 1.16
C ASN A 53 15.14 -4.32 0.50
N ASN A 54 15.31 -4.15 -0.80
CA ASN A 54 14.72 -3.08 -1.55
C ASN A 54 13.31 -3.46 -2.01
N LEU A 55 12.37 -2.54 -1.87
CA LEU A 55 10.99 -2.69 -2.33
C LEU A 55 10.60 -1.45 -3.15
N VAL A 56 10.30 -1.66 -4.42
CA VAL A 56 9.72 -0.62 -5.27
C VAL A 56 8.21 -0.83 -5.34
N MET A 57 7.45 0.24 -5.10
CA MET A 57 6.01 0.28 -5.33
C MET A 57 5.72 1.34 -6.37
N GLY A 58 4.77 1.08 -7.26
CA GLY A 58 4.35 2.08 -8.23
C GLY A 58 3.00 1.77 -8.86
N ARG A 59 2.53 2.71 -9.65
CA ARG A 59 1.25 2.64 -10.35
C ARG A 59 1.37 3.17 -11.78
N MET A 60 0.48 2.65 -12.62
CA MET A 60 0.40 2.96 -14.02
C MET A 60 -0.79 3.86 -14.33
N TYR A 61 -0.64 4.66 -15.37
CA TYR A 61 -1.72 5.37 -16.04
C TYR A 61 -1.62 5.06 -17.53
N ASP A 62 -2.68 4.52 -18.11
CA ASP A 62 -2.69 4.06 -19.51
C ASP A 62 -1.52 3.11 -19.84
N HIS A 63 -1.29 2.14 -18.94
CA HIS A 63 -0.20 1.16 -18.99
C HIS A 63 1.23 1.71 -18.98
N MET A 64 1.40 3.02 -18.88
CA MET A 64 2.69 3.68 -18.68
C MET A 64 2.90 4.03 -17.21
N LEU A 65 4.15 4.14 -16.78
CA LEU A 65 4.46 4.54 -15.41
C LEU A 65 3.91 5.94 -15.10
N LEU A 66 3.04 6.02 -14.10
CA LEU A 66 2.61 7.30 -13.52
C LEU A 66 3.62 7.73 -12.46
N ASP A 67 3.75 6.94 -11.40
CA ASP A 67 4.75 7.17 -10.37
C ASP A 67 5.22 5.89 -9.67
N MET A 68 6.40 5.97 -9.07
CA MET A 68 6.96 4.92 -8.22
C MET A 68 7.86 5.48 -7.13
N ILE A 69 8.03 4.70 -6.07
CA ILE A 69 8.95 4.96 -4.98
C ILE A 69 9.69 3.68 -4.57
N GLU A 70 10.94 3.86 -4.18
CA GLU A 70 11.81 2.85 -3.62
C GLU A 70 11.86 2.99 -2.10
N PHE A 71 11.67 1.87 -1.41
CA PHE A 71 11.83 1.73 0.02
C PHE A 71 12.96 0.76 0.36
N GLY A 72 13.75 1.11 1.37
CA GLY A 72 14.54 0.13 2.12
C GLY A 72 13.68 -0.50 3.21
N ILE A 73 13.66 -1.83 3.28
CA ILE A 73 12.92 -2.53 4.33
C ILE A 73 13.85 -2.83 5.50
N GLU A 74 13.50 -2.28 6.66
CA GLU A 74 14.16 -2.51 7.95
C GLU A 74 13.18 -3.11 8.96
N ASN A 75 13.70 -3.74 10.02
CA ASN A 75 12.92 -4.28 11.14
C ASN A 75 11.69 -5.11 10.74
N TYR A 76 11.82 -5.88 9.66
CA TYR A 76 10.72 -6.69 9.15
C TYR A 76 10.42 -7.85 10.09
N LYS A 77 9.13 -8.02 10.40
CA LYS A 77 8.58 -9.21 11.07
C LYS A 77 7.35 -9.67 10.31
N GLY A 78 7.36 -10.93 9.87
CA GLY A 78 6.34 -11.45 8.99
C GLY A 78 5.07 -11.87 9.73
N LEU A 79 3.97 -12.06 8.98
CA LEU A 79 2.67 -12.52 9.50
C LEU A 79 2.79 -13.77 10.39
N LYS A 80 3.68 -14.70 10.02
CA LYS A 80 3.90 -15.98 10.72
C LYS A 80 4.57 -15.82 12.08
N ASP A 81 5.30 -14.72 12.30
CA ASP A 81 6.04 -14.48 13.54
C ASP A 81 5.13 -13.93 14.66
N PHE A 82 3.89 -13.59 14.33
CA PHE A 82 2.85 -13.20 15.27
C PHE A 82 1.93 -14.40 15.52
N LYS A 83 2.05 -15.05 16.67
CA LYS A 83 1.25 -16.23 17.06
C LYS A 83 -0.13 -15.84 17.59
N VAL A 84 -0.90 -15.15 16.77
CA VAL A 84 -2.25 -14.65 17.07
C VAL A 84 -3.16 -14.88 15.87
N GLU A 85 -4.47 -14.86 16.11
CA GLU A 85 -5.47 -14.91 15.04
C GLU A 85 -5.27 -13.75 14.04
N LYS A 86 -5.53 -14.06 12.77
CA LYS A 86 -5.41 -13.10 11.67
C LYS A 86 -6.79 -12.60 11.25
N VAL A 87 -6.80 -11.74 10.24
CA VAL A 87 -8.03 -11.20 9.66
C VAL A 87 -8.51 -12.05 8.49
N SER A 88 -9.79 -11.92 8.17
CA SER A 88 -10.38 -12.57 7.00
C SER A 88 -9.67 -12.17 5.70
N LEU A 89 -9.43 -13.14 4.82
CA LEU A 89 -8.88 -12.86 3.49
C LEU A 89 -9.84 -11.96 2.72
N GLY A 90 -9.30 -10.95 2.04
CA GLY A 90 -10.14 -10.07 1.24
C GLY A 90 -10.72 -8.87 2.00
N ILE A 91 -10.50 -8.77 3.31
CA ILE A 91 -11.10 -7.70 4.12
C ILE A 91 -10.59 -6.31 3.71
N LYS A 92 -11.49 -5.33 3.69
CA LYS A 92 -11.16 -3.93 3.45
C LYS A 92 -10.44 -3.35 4.69
N PRO A 93 -9.15 -3.01 4.60
CA PRO A 93 -8.45 -2.40 5.73
C PRO A 93 -8.89 -0.96 5.94
N LEU A 94 -8.94 -0.54 7.20
CA LEU A 94 -8.84 0.87 7.56
C LEU A 94 -7.39 1.31 7.41
N LEU A 95 -7.17 2.46 6.77
CA LEU A 95 -5.83 3.02 6.59
C LEU A 95 -5.69 4.21 7.54
N ILE A 96 -4.68 4.18 8.39
CA ILE A 96 -4.37 5.27 9.32
C ILE A 96 -3.00 5.84 8.94
N PHE A 97 -2.93 7.14 8.75
CA PHE A 97 -1.69 7.87 8.47
C PHE A 97 -1.41 8.81 9.63
N ASN A 98 -0.30 8.60 10.33
CA ASN A 98 0.13 9.41 11.47
C ASN A 98 1.38 10.20 11.10
N GLY A 99 1.36 11.51 11.39
CA GLY A 99 2.45 12.43 11.14
C GLY A 99 2.06 13.55 10.18
N GLU A 100 2.29 14.80 10.59
CA GLU A 100 1.93 16.01 9.82
C GLU A 100 2.66 16.10 8.47
N VAL A 101 3.82 15.43 8.36
CA VAL A 101 4.61 15.39 7.11
C VAL A 101 3.81 14.83 5.93
N PHE A 102 2.82 13.96 6.19
CA PHE A 102 1.92 13.47 5.16
C PHE A 102 1.02 14.53 4.54
N GLU A 103 0.89 15.72 5.16
CA GLU A 103 0.13 16.85 4.64
C GLU A 103 1.03 18.03 4.25
N SER A 104 2.13 18.26 4.99
CA SER A 104 3.02 19.41 4.77
C SER A 104 4.10 19.18 3.72
N ASN A 105 4.58 17.95 3.55
CA ASN A 105 5.63 17.63 2.57
C ASN A 105 5.04 17.04 1.28
N TYR A 106 5.51 17.55 0.14
CA TYR A 106 5.04 17.11 -1.17
C TYR A 106 5.29 15.62 -1.42
N GLU A 107 6.49 15.12 -1.17
CA GLU A 107 6.83 13.72 -1.40
C GLU A 107 5.98 12.80 -0.53
N TYR A 108 5.83 13.11 0.75
CA TYR A 108 5.01 12.30 1.65
C TYR A 108 3.53 12.33 1.30
N ARG A 109 2.99 13.44 0.78
CA ARG A 109 1.63 13.48 0.19
C ARG A 109 1.50 12.50 -0.98
N ARG A 110 2.47 12.49 -1.89
CA ARG A 110 2.50 11.54 -3.03
C ARG A 110 2.59 10.09 -2.55
N ILE A 111 3.42 9.84 -1.55
CA ILE A 111 3.59 8.50 -0.95
C ILE A 111 2.31 8.05 -0.26
N LYS A 112 1.69 8.90 0.56
CA LYS A 112 0.39 8.62 1.18
C LYS A 112 -0.65 8.28 0.11
N ASN A 113 -0.75 9.07 -0.95
CA ASN A 113 -1.68 8.82 -2.03
C ASN A 113 -1.41 7.48 -2.74
N LEU A 114 -0.15 7.14 -3.01
CA LEU A 114 0.22 5.84 -3.57
C LEU A 114 -0.11 4.70 -2.60
N LEU A 115 0.16 4.83 -1.29
CA LEU A 115 -0.16 3.82 -0.29
C LEU A 115 -1.67 3.64 -0.11
N VAL A 116 -2.46 4.72 -0.25
CA VAL A 116 -3.92 4.64 -0.30
C VAL A 116 -4.34 3.79 -1.49
N ASP A 117 -3.96 4.13 -2.72
CA ASP A 117 -4.29 3.31 -3.90
C ASP A 117 -3.80 1.86 -3.75
N MET A 118 -2.59 1.72 -3.19
CA MET A 118 -1.93 0.44 -3.03
C MET A 118 -2.59 -0.43 -1.97
N PHE A 119 -3.32 0.07 -0.98
CA PHE A 119 -3.91 -0.76 0.09
C PHE A 119 -5.43 -0.66 0.22
N GLN A 120 -6.03 0.42 -0.27
CA GLN A 120 -7.46 0.56 -0.43
C GLN A 120 -8.01 -0.56 -1.31
N ARG A 121 -9.22 -0.99 -0.99
CA ARG A 121 -10.05 -1.90 -1.79
C ARG A 121 -11.23 -1.14 -2.41
N GLU A 122 -12.33 -1.79 -2.69
CA GLU A 122 -13.54 -1.15 -3.22
C GLU A 122 -14.03 0.05 -2.40
N VAL A 123 -14.54 1.07 -3.10
CA VAL A 123 -15.25 2.20 -2.47
C VAL A 123 -16.65 1.72 -2.12
N VAL A 124 -17.04 1.85 -0.85
CA VAL A 124 -18.34 1.39 -0.35
C VAL A 124 -19.08 2.54 0.32
N GLY A 125 -20.39 2.64 0.11
CA GLY A 125 -21.23 3.63 0.80
C GLY A 125 -21.64 3.22 2.21
N ARG A 126 -21.55 1.92 2.54
CA ARG A 126 -21.89 1.37 3.86
C ARG A 126 -20.95 0.21 4.21
N ILE A 127 -20.61 0.09 5.48
CA ILE A 127 -19.78 -1.00 6.01
C ILE A 127 -20.47 -1.63 7.22
N ARG A 128 -20.39 -2.96 7.33
CA ARG A 128 -20.87 -3.68 8.51
C ARG A 128 -19.83 -3.55 9.62
N LEU A 129 -20.27 -3.40 10.86
CA LEU A 129 -19.38 -3.31 12.02
C LEU A 129 -18.45 -4.52 12.13
N GLN A 130 -18.97 -5.73 11.87
CA GLN A 130 -18.19 -6.97 11.87
C GLN A 130 -17.14 -7.02 10.75
N GLY A 131 -17.30 -6.21 9.69
CA GLY A 131 -16.32 -6.11 8.60
C GLY A 131 -15.16 -5.17 8.93
N LEU A 132 -15.18 -4.49 10.08
CA LEU A 132 -14.06 -3.68 10.57
C LEU A 132 -13.09 -4.57 11.34
N GLU A 133 -12.34 -5.40 10.63
CA GLU A 133 -11.40 -6.33 11.25
C GLU A 133 -9.93 -5.87 11.20
N HIS A 134 -9.56 -5.04 10.22
CA HIS A 134 -8.15 -4.81 9.88
C HIS A 134 -7.80 -3.32 9.83
N VAL A 135 -6.69 -2.96 10.45
CA VAL A 135 -6.06 -1.64 10.35
C VAL A 135 -4.64 -1.79 9.79
N LEU A 136 -4.33 -1.02 8.75
CA LEU A 136 -2.96 -0.73 8.36
C LEU A 136 -2.62 0.68 8.83
N SER A 137 -1.62 0.77 9.70
CA SER A 137 -1.12 2.03 10.25
C SER A 137 0.23 2.37 9.61
N PHE A 138 0.32 3.61 9.15
CA PHE A 138 1.52 4.20 8.55
C PHE A 138 1.91 5.41 9.40
N THR A 139 3.00 5.29 10.15
CA THR A 139 3.50 6.39 10.98
C THR A 139 4.78 6.94 10.39
N ALA A 140 4.79 8.21 10.00
CA ALA A 140 5.99 8.87 9.50
C ALA A 140 6.84 9.39 10.67
N ILE A 141 8.08 8.92 10.75
CA ILE A 141 9.08 9.35 11.72
C ILE A 141 10.39 9.54 10.96
N GLU A 142 10.96 10.74 11.04
CA GLU A 142 12.15 11.12 10.28
C GLU A 142 11.96 10.80 8.77
N ASN A 143 12.88 10.04 8.16
CA ASN A 143 12.84 9.60 6.76
C ASN A 143 12.22 8.19 6.59
N LYS A 144 11.48 7.69 7.57
CA LYS A 144 10.88 6.34 7.57
C LYS A 144 9.37 6.39 7.71
N ILE A 145 8.71 5.40 7.13
CA ILE A 145 7.29 5.13 7.34
C ILE A 145 7.17 3.77 8.02
N LEU A 146 6.74 3.77 9.27
CA LEU A 146 6.50 2.54 10.03
C LEU A 146 5.18 1.93 9.59
N LEU A 147 5.25 0.78 8.91
CA LEU A 147 4.09 -0.03 8.55
C LEU A 147 3.79 -1.01 9.69
N ARG A 148 2.59 -0.90 10.24
CA ARG A 148 2.05 -1.84 11.23
C ARG A 148 0.66 -2.31 10.81
N SER A 149 0.35 -3.55 11.15
CA SER A 149 -0.89 -4.21 10.76
C SER A 149 -1.54 -4.83 12.00
N TYR A 150 -2.78 -4.43 12.26
CA TYR A 150 -3.51 -4.76 13.48
C TYR A 150 -4.87 -5.38 13.18
N ARG A 151 -5.26 -6.35 13.99
CA ARG A 151 -6.63 -6.85 14.09
C ARG A 151 -7.41 -5.99 15.10
N ILE A 152 -8.62 -5.61 14.73
CA ILE A 152 -9.55 -4.88 15.59
C ILE A 152 -10.29 -5.88 16.48
N LEU A 153 -10.28 -5.62 17.79
CA LEU A 153 -11.05 -6.35 18.77
C LEU A 153 -12.16 -5.45 19.31
N LEU A 154 -13.41 -5.85 19.10
CA LEU A 154 -14.58 -5.16 19.64
C LEU A 154 -14.89 -5.73 21.03
N LYS A 155 -14.55 -4.99 22.09
CA LYS A 155 -14.81 -5.37 23.48
C LYS A 155 -16.11 -4.74 23.98
N LYS A 156 -16.77 -5.39 24.94
CA LYS A 156 -17.95 -4.85 25.62
C LYS A 156 -17.61 -3.53 26.30
N SER A 157 -18.50 -2.55 26.21
CA SER A 157 -18.42 -1.26 26.90
C SER A 157 -19.74 -0.95 27.62
N ASN A 158 -19.78 0.15 28.40
CA ASN A 158 -21.00 0.63 29.06
C ASN A 158 -21.87 1.52 28.14
N THR A 159 -21.56 1.59 26.85
CA THR A 159 -22.29 2.42 25.88
C THR A 159 -22.71 1.60 24.66
N ARG A 160 -23.41 2.22 23.70
CA ARG A 160 -23.75 1.59 22.42
C ARG A 160 -22.54 1.38 21.50
N ILE A 161 -21.40 2.00 21.81
CA ILE A 161 -20.17 1.94 21.01
C ILE A 161 -19.21 0.94 21.67
N PRO A 162 -18.73 -0.10 20.96
CA PRO A 162 -17.78 -1.05 21.54
C PRO A 162 -16.45 -0.38 21.89
N ARG A 163 -15.77 -0.88 22.92
CA ARG A 163 -14.39 -0.48 23.21
C ARG A 163 -13.48 -1.15 22.18
N ILE A 164 -12.69 -0.35 21.48
CA ILE A 164 -11.76 -0.84 20.47
C ILE A 164 -10.42 -1.17 21.13
N GLU A 165 -9.93 -2.37 20.88
CA GLU A 165 -8.55 -2.77 21.16
C GLU A 165 -7.88 -3.26 19.87
N LEU A 166 -6.57 -3.12 19.79
CA LEU A 166 -5.78 -3.52 18.62
C LEU A 166 -4.80 -4.61 19.02
N GLU A 167 -4.79 -5.70 18.27
CA GLU A 167 -3.81 -6.78 18.40
C GLU A 167 -2.93 -6.79 17.16
N GLU A 168 -1.61 -6.73 17.33
CA GLU A 168 -0.71 -6.71 16.18
C GLU A 168 -0.60 -8.08 15.53
N ILE A 169 -0.84 -8.12 14.22
CA ILE A 169 -0.90 -9.37 13.44
C ILE A 169 0.22 -9.50 12.41
N GLY A 170 0.93 -8.41 12.12
CA GLY A 170 1.91 -8.33 11.04
C GLY A 170 1.26 -8.18 9.64
N PRO A 171 2.06 -7.99 8.58
CA PRO A 171 3.50 -7.76 8.63
C PRO A 171 3.82 -6.43 9.30
N ARG A 172 4.97 -6.39 9.99
CA ARG A 172 5.61 -5.19 10.52
C ARG A 172 6.82 -4.89 9.64
N ALA A 173 6.99 -3.64 9.25
CA ALA A 173 8.17 -3.20 8.52
C ALA A 173 8.42 -1.70 8.74
N ASP A 174 9.68 -1.30 8.68
CA ASP A 174 10.05 0.11 8.61
C ASP A 174 10.49 0.40 7.17
N LEU A 175 9.76 1.30 6.50
CA LEU A 175 9.96 1.66 5.11
C LEU A 175 10.83 2.92 5.05
N LEU A 176 12.14 2.76 4.85
CA LEU A 176 13.06 3.87 4.64
C LEU A 176 12.86 4.44 3.24
N CYS A 177 12.45 5.71 3.13
CA CYS A 177 12.25 6.36 1.83
C CYS A 177 13.58 6.55 1.11
N ARG A 178 13.66 6.06 -0.14
CA ARG A 178 14.84 6.18 -1.03
C ARG A 178 14.46 6.98 -2.29
N ARG A 179 14.80 6.48 -3.48
CA ARG A 179 14.51 7.15 -4.75
C ARG A 179 13.01 7.19 -5.02
N ASN A 180 12.56 8.25 -5.67
CA ASN A 180 11.20 8.35 -6.19
C ASN A 180 11.25 8.80 -7.67
N LYS A 181 10.17 8.54 -8.39
CA LYS A 181 9.89 9.10 -9.71
C LYS A 181 8.41 9.44 -9.73
N PHE A 182 8.08 10.65 -9.29
CA PHE A 182 6.70 11.13 -9.30
C PHE A 182 6.33 11.73 -10.67
N ALA A 183 5.07 11.54 -11.08
CA ALA A 183 4.51 12.22 -12.23
C ALA A 183 4.61 13.74 -12.06
N SER A 184 4.66 14.47 -13.18
CA SER A 184 4.41 15.90 -13.16
C SER A 184 2.98 16.20 -12.68
N GLU A 185 2.76 17.40 -12.18
CA GLU A 185 1.43 17.86 -11.75
C GLU A 185 0.39 17.74 -12.86
N ASP A 186 0.76 18.07 -14.10
CA ASP A 186 -0.18 18.03 -15.24
C ASP A 186 -0.55 16.60 -15.62
N LEU A 187 0.43 15.69 -15.68
CA LEU A 187 0.18 14.27 -15.94
C LEU A 187 -0.68 13.67 -14.82
N PHE A 188 -0.41 14.03 -13.56
CA PHE A 188 -1.21 13.55 -12.44
C PHE A 188 -2.64 14.07 -12.47
N LYS A 189 -2.84 15.37 -12.76
CA LYS A 189 -4.17 15.96 -12.94
C LYS A 189 -4.95 15.28 -14.07
N GLN A 190 -4.27 14.99 -15.19
CA GLN A 190 -4.84 14.24 -16.29
C GLN A 190 -5.28 12.83 -15.85
N ALA A 191 -4.43 12.12 -15.10
CA ALA A 191 -4.75 10.79 -14.57
C ALA A 191 -5.94 10.81 -13.59
N CYS A 192 -6.15 11.91 -12.86
CA CYS A 192 -7.28 12.07 -11.93
C CYS A 192 -8.56 12.62 -12.58
N LYS A 193 -8.57 12.87 -13.90
CA LYS A 193 -9.73 13.44 -14.57
C LYS A 193 -10.90 12.45 -14.58
N LYS A 194 -11.98 12.80 -13.88
CA LYS A 194 -13.23 12.01 -13.92
C LYS A 194 -14.02 12.30 -15.21
N PRO A 195 -14.53 11.26 -15.90
CA PRO A 195 -15.56 11.40 -16.93
C PRO A 195 -16.75 12.22 -16.42
N LYS A 196 -17.41 12.97 -17.32
CA LYS A 196 -18.51 13.88 -16.94
C LYS A 196 -19.69 13.12 -16.35
N GLU A 197 -19.93 11.91 -16.86
CA GLU A 197 -21.00 10.99 -16.50
C GLU A 197 -20.89 10.53 -15.04
N LEU A 198 -19.66 10.36 -14.53
CA LEU A 198 -19.39 9.95 -13.15
C LEU A 198 -19.41 11.10 -12.14
N LYS A 199 -19.52 12.36 -12.58
CA LYS A 199 -19.63 13.52 -11.68
C LYS A 199 -21.04 13.76 -11.15
N VAL A 200 -22.06 13.17 -11.78
CA VAL A 200 -23.48 13.39 -11.45
C VAL A 200 -23.98 12.43 -10.36
N LEU A 201 -23.21 11.39 -10.04
CA LEU A 201 -23.60 10.28 -9.14
C LEU A 201 -22.94 10.33 -7.74
N LEU A 202 -22.31 11.46 -7.37
CA LEU A 202 -21.73 11.74 -6.06
C LEU A 202 -22.34 13.01 -5.49
#